data_AF-A0A351Y6U2-F1
#
_entry.id   AF-A0A351Y6U2-F1
#
_cell.length_a   1.000
_cell.length_b   1.000
_cell.length_c   1.000
_cell.angle_alpha   90.00
_cell.angle_beta   90.00
_cell.angle_gamma   90.00
#
_symmetry.space_group_name_H-M   'P 1'
#
loop_
_entity.id
_entity.type
_entity.pdbx_description
1 polymer ?
#
loop_
_entity_poly.entity_id
_entity_poly.type
_entity_poly.pdbx_seq_one_letter_code
_entity_poly.pdbx_strand_id
1 'polypeptide(L)'
;MNALKAYTKLRTDTGPYLFMTLSKNKIGEHLSRNSIEDIVKKYAALVGIKKKVTPHTLRHSFATALIKKGADIRAVQTLLGHASITTTQIYTHVDDKHLQKVHNLLDE
;
A
#
# COMPACT_ATOMS: atom_id res chain seq x y z
N MET A 1 -13.20 6.58 8.00
CA MET A 1 -13.99 5.71 7.08
C MET A 1 -14.96 6.54 6.20
N ASN A 2 -14.52 7.69 5.66
CA ASN A 2 -15.43 8.69 5.06
C ASN A 2 -15.25 8.89 3.54
N ALA A 3 -14.06 8.66 2.99
CA ALA A 3 -13.76 8.93 1.57
C ALA A 3 -14.56 8.03 0.60
N LEU A 4 -14.74 6.75 0.93
CA LEU A 4 -15.49 5.83 0.06
C LEU A 4 -16.98 6.22 -0.02
N LYS A 5 -17.59 6.59 1.11
CA LYS A 5 -18.98 7.08 1.15
C LYS A 5 -19.15 8.39 0.37
N ALA A 6 -18.18 9.30 0.47
CA ALA A 6 -18.19 10.53 -0.31
C ALA A 6 -18.07 10.24 -1.81
N TYR A 7 -17.16 9.34 -2.19
CA TYR A 7 -16.98 8.91 -3.57
C TYR A 7 -18.23 8.24 -4.14
N THR A 8 -18.87 7.32 -3.41
CA THR A 8 -20.09 6.64 -3.91
C THR A 8 -21.27 7.59 -4.06
N LYS A 9 -21.37 8.64 -3.24
CA LYS A 9 -22.39 9.69 -3.42
C LYS A 9 -22.18 10.53 -4.68
N LEU A 10 -20.94 10.66 -5.14
CA LEU A 10 -20.60 11.38 -6.38
C LEU A 10 -20.82 10.53 -7.63
N ARG A 11 -21.03 9.22 -7.47
CA ARG A 11 -21.34 8.31 -8.57
C ARG A 11 -22.81 8.46 -8.95
N THR A 12 -23.06 8.64 -10.23
CA THR A 12 -24.40 8.71 -10.82
C THR A 12 -24.69 7.52 -11.74
N ASP A 13 -23.72 6.62 -11.88
CA ASP A 13 -23.78 5.43 -12.71
C ASP A 13 -24.20 4.19 -11.92
N THR A 14 -24.58 3.13 -12.64
CA THR A 14 -24.86 1.79 -12.11
C THR A 14 -23.79 0.78 -12.52
N GLY A 15 -22.57 1.24 -12.82
CA GLY A 15 -21.48 0.41 -13.31
C GLY A 15 -21.00 -0.61 -12.27
N PRO A 16 -20.58 -1.82 -12.69
CA PRO A 16 -20.29 -2.92 -11.77
C PRO A 16 -18.98 -2.74 -10.97
N TYR A 17 -18.11 -1.82 -11.39
CA TYR A 17 -16.80 -1.63 -10.77
C TYR A 17 -16.87 -0.62 -9.63
N LEU A 18 -16.21 -0.91 -8.50
CA LEU A 18 -16.15 0.04 -7.37
C LEU A 18 -15.40 1.32 -7.73
N PHE A 19 -14.35 1.25 -8.55
CA PHE A 19 -13.63 2.42 -9.05
C PHE A 19 -13.61 2.44 -10.57
N MET A 20 -14.06 3.54 -11.14
CA MET A 20 -14.15 3.72 -12.60
C MET A 20 -13.39 4.97 -13.04
N THR A 21 -13.12 5.01 -14.34
CA THR A 21 -12.67 6.24 -14.99
C THR A 21 -13.79 7.29 -15.02
N LEU A 22 -13.41 8.52 -14.65
CA LEU A 22 -14.24 9.72 -14.74
C LEU A 22 -13.89 10.57 -15.97
N SER A 23 -13.04 10.06 -16.88
CA SER A 23 -12.69 10.75 -18.11
C SER A 23 -13.88 10.77 -19.07
N LYS A 24 -14.18 11.94 -19.65
CA LYS A 24 -15.33 12.16 -20.54
C LYS A 24 -15.47 11.13 -21.68
N ASN A 25 -14.36 10.56 -22.13
CA ASN A 25 -14.33 9.62 -23.26
C ASN A 25 -14.40 8.13 -22.87
N LYS A 26 -14.40 7.80 -21.56
CA LYS A 26 -14.39 6.42 -21.05
C LYS A 26 -15.23 6.26 -19.78
N ILE A 27 -16.25 7.09 -19.58
CA ILE A 27 -17.06 7.06 -18.35
C ILE A 27 -17.69 5.66 -18.20
N GLY A 28 -17.54 5.05 -17.02
CA GLY A 28 -18.13 3.75 -16.69
C GLY A 28 -17.20 2.54 -16.86
N GLU A 29 -16.03 2.69 -17.49
CA GLU A 29 -15.01 1.63 -17.53
C GLU A 29 -14.24 1.54 -16.19
N HIS A 30 -13.68 0.38 -15.88
CA HIS A 30 -12.84 0.21 -14.69
C HIS A 30 -11.58 1.11 -14.76
N LEU A 31 -11.03 1.49 -13.61
CA LEU A 31 -9.71 2.12 -13.59
C LEU A 31 -8.65 1.16 -14.13
N SER A 32 -7.77 1.68 -15.00
CA SER A 32 -6.62 0.93 -15.48
C SER A 32 -5.50 0.91 -14.43
N ARG A 33 -4.61 -0.10 -14.49
CA ARG A 33 -3.41 -0.18 -13.64
C ARG A 33 -2.55 1.08 -13.75
N ASN A 34 -2.35 1.58 -14.97
CA ASN A 34 -1.54 2.78 -15.23
C ASN A 34 -2.19 4.02 -14.60
N SER A 35 -3.51 4.17 -14.71
CA SER A 35 -4.24 5.27 -14.08
C SER A 35 -4.05 5.29 -12.56
N ILE A 36 -4.06 4.13 -11.91
CA ILE A 36 -3.80 4.02 -10.47
C ILE A 36 -2.36 4.42 -10.14
N GLU A 37 -1.39 3.95 -10.93
CA GLU A 37 0.01 4.33 -10.75
C GLU A 37 0.24 5.83 -10.92
N ASP A 38 -0.40 6.45 -11.92
CA ASP A 38 -0.31 7.89 -12.18
C ASP A 38 -0.96 8.71 -11.05
N ILE A 39 -2.08 8.26 -10.50
CA ILE A 39 -2.70 8.87 -9.31
C ILE A 39 -1.71 8.87 -8.15
N VAL A 40 -1.06 7.72 -7.87
CA VAL A 40 -0.07 7.62 -6.79
C VAL A 40 1.13 8.54 -7.02
N LYS A 41 1.68 8.55 -8.24
CA LYS A 41 2.80 9.44 -8.61
C LYS A 41 2.44 10.91 -8.45
N LYS A 42 1.24 11.31 -8.90
CA LYS A 42 0.73 12.68 -8.78
C LYS A 42 0.75 13.13 -7.32
N TYR A 43 0.16 12.34 -6.41
CA TYR A 43 0.09 12.74 -5.01
C TYR A 43 1.45 12.69 -4.32
N ALA A 44 2.33 11.73 -4.67
CA ALA A 44 3.70 11.70 -4.17
C ALA A 44 4.48 12.98 -4.56
N ALA A 45 4.33 13.44 -5.81
CA ALA A 45 4.94 14.68 -6.27
C ALA A 45 4.37 15.91 -5.56
N LEU A 46 3.04 15.96 -5.35
CA LEU A 46 2.37 17.07 -4.65
C LEU A 46 2.86 17.27 -3.21
N VAL A 47 3.22 16.19 -2.51
CA VAL A 47 3.78 16.27 -1.15
C VAL A 47 5.32 16.33 -1.13
N GLY A 48 5.96 16.51 -2.29
CA GLY A 48 7.42 16.69 -2.40
C GLY A 48 8.26 15.42 -2.27
N ILE A 49 7.68 14.23 -2.40
CA ILE A 49 8.43 12.97 -2.38
C ILE A 49 9.19 12.83 -3.71
N LYS A 50 10.52 12.97 -3.65
CA LYS A 50 11.41 12.84 -4.82
C LYS A 50 11.69 11.40 -5.25
N LYS A 51 11.37 10.42 -4.40
CA LYS A 51 11.57 8.99 -4.71
C LYS A 51 10.47 8.49 -5.63
N LYS A 52 10.75 7.46 -6.42
CA LYS A 52 9.72 6.76 -7.20
C LYS A 52 8.73 6.07 -6.25
N VAL A 53 7.48 6.51 -6.25
CA VAL A 53 6.39 5.90 -5.46
C VAL A 53 5.39 5.28 -6.43
N THR A 54 5.11 4.00 -6.22
CA THR A 54 4.09 3.23 -6.95
C THR A 54 3.13 2.57 -5.95
N PRO A 55 2.00 1.97 -6.40
CA PRO A 55 1.14 1.19 -5.52
C PRO A 55 1.88 0.08 -4.75
N HIS A 56 2.89 -0.55 -5.38
CA HIS A 56 3.72 -1.55 -4.71
C HIS A 56 4.58 -0.92 -3.60
N THR A 57 5.16 0.26 -3.81
CA THR A 57 5.89 0.99 -2.76
C THR A 57 5.02 1.22 -1.52
N LEU A 58 3.77 1.65 -1.70
CA LEU A 58 2.83 1.85 -0.60
C LEU A 58 2.53 0.55 0.15
N ARG A 59 2.34 -0.56 -0.58
CA ARG A 59 2.14 -1.90 0.02
C ARG A 59 3.35 -2.32 0.86
N HIS A 60 4.56 -2.12 0.34
CA HIS A 60 5.79 -2.42 1.07
C HIS A 60 5.92 -1.56 2.33
N SER A 61 5.65 -0.26 2.23
CA SER A 61 5.69 0.65 3.40
C SER A 61 4.68 0.25 4.48
N PHE A 62 3.47 -0.18 4.09
CA PHE A 62 2.47 -0.68 5.03
C PHE A 62 2.94 -1.95 5.74
N ALA A 63 3.47 -2.92 4.99
CA ALA A 63 3.99 -4.17 5.54
C ALA A 63 5.15 -3.91 6.54
N THR A 64 6.12 -3.09 6.14
CA THR A 64 7.24 -2.70 7.00
C THR A 64 6.76 -1.97 8.26
N ALA A 65 5.76 -1.10 8.15
CA ALA A 65 5.22 -0.40 9.31
C ALA A 65 4.53 -1.33 10.31
N LEU A 66 3.86 -2.39 9.85
CA LEU A 66 3.27 -3.40 10.73
C LEU A 66 4.33 -4.22 11.45
N ILE A 67 5.33 -4.71 10.72
CA ILE A 67 6.43 -5.51 11.30
C ILE A 67 7.20 -4.69 12.34
N LYS A 68 7.53 -3.42 12.03
CA LYS A 68 8.18 -2.51 12.98
C LYS A 68 7.37 -2.24 14.26
N LYS A 69 6.05 -2.46 14.23
CA LYS A 69 5.17 -2.34 15.40
C LYS A 69 4.98 -3.68 16.14
N GLY A 70 5.77 -4.70 15.79
CA GLY A 70 5.71 -6.02 16.42
C GLY A 70 4.59 -6.90 15.88
N ALA A 71 3.98 -6.57 14.73
CA ALA A 71 2.99 -7.45 14.13
C ALA A 71 3.67 -8.75 13.65
N ASP A 72 3.07 -9.88 14.00
CA ASP A 72 3.52 -11.19 13.53
C ASP A 72 3.58 -11.22 12.00
N ILE A 73 4.73 -11.63 11.47
CA ILE A 73 4.99 -11.74 10.04
C ILE A 73 3.97 -12.64 9.33
N ARG A 74 3.44 -13.67 10.01
CA ARG A 74 2.39 -14.54 9.47
C ARG A 74 1.07 -13.79 9.34
N ALA A 75 0.71 -13.00 10.34
CA ALA A 75 -0.47 -12.14 10.29
C ALA A 75 -0.36 -11.08 9.18
N VAL A 76 0.81 -10.47 9.01
CA VAL A 76 1.07 -9.51 7.92
C VAL A 76 0.99 -10.18 6.55
N GLN A 77 1.50 -11.40 6.40
CA GLN A 77 1.42 -12.17 5.15
C GLN A 77 -0.04 -12.46 4.75
N THR A 78 -0.86 -12.94 5.70
CA THR A 78 -2.29 -13.20 5.48
C THR A 78 -3.02 -11.92 5.09
N LEU A 79 -2.77 -10.81 5.79
CA LEU A 79 -3.37 -9.52 5.49
C LEU A 79 -3.03 -9.00 4.09
N LEU A 80 -1.83 -9.32 3.58
CA LEU A 80 -1.38 -8.96 2.25
C LEU A 80 -1.75 -9.99 1.17
N GLY A 81 -2.39 -11.11 1.52
CA GLY A 81 -2.83 -12.12 0.55
C GLY A 81 -1.69 -12.69 -0.31
N HIS A 82 -0.47 -12.76 0.22
CA HIS A 82 0.68 -13.31 -0.51
C HIS A 82 0.64 -14.85 -0.48
N ALA A 83 0.50 -15.48 -1.65
CA ALA A 83 0.55 -16.94 -1.81
C ALA A 83 1.93 -17.57 -1.54
N SER A 84 3.00 -16.76 -1.48
CA SER A 84 4.37 -17.22 -1.20
C SER A 84 5.06 -16.41 -0.09
N ILE A 85 5.84 -17.10 0.74
CA ILE A 85 6.67 -16.58 1.84
C ILE A 85 7.82 -15.69 1.31
N THR A 86 8.26 -15.89 0.07
CA THR A 86 9.46 -15.24 -0.50
C THR A 86 9.32 -13.72 -0.67
N THR A 87 8.10 -13.19 -0.88
CA THR A 87 7.86 -11.72 -0.92
C THR A 87 7.76 -11.08 0.47
N THR A 88 7.61 -11.88 1.52
CA THR A 88 7.50 -11.40 2.91
C THR A 88 8.86 -11.47 3.63
N GLN A 89 9.74 -12.39 3.21
CA GLN A 89 11.14 -12.47 3.69
C GLN A 89 11.97 -11.22 3.34
N ILE A 90 11.62 -10.43 2.33
CA ILE A 90 12.29 -9.14 2.09
C ILE A 90 12.14 -8.18 3.29
N TYR A 91 11.08 -8.33 4.10
CA TYR A 91 10.85 -7.47 5.25
C TYR A 91 11.58 -7.91 6.52
N THR A 92 12.08 -9.14 6.61
CA THR A 92 12.83 -9.60 7.79
C THR A 92 14.21 -8.95 7.88
N HIS A 93 14.81 -8.53 6.77
CA HIS A 93 16.05 -7.73 6.79
C HIS A 93 15.89 -6.33 7.38
N VAL A 94 14.66 -5.86 7.60
CA VAL A 94 14.42 -4.61 8.34
C VAL A 94 14.56 -4.83 9.85
N ASP A 95 14.44 -6.07 10.32
CA ASP A 95 14.42 -6.47 11.73
C ASP A 95 15.82 -6.83 12.27
N ASP A 96 16.79 -7.18 11.41
CA ASP A 96 18.18 -7.44 11.84
C ASP A 96 18.79 -6.26 12.62
N LYS A 97 18.38 -5.02 12.32
CA LYS A 97 18.78 -3.81 13.06
C LYS A 97 18.08 -3.64 14.41
N HIS A 98 16.90 -4.23 14.58
CA HIS A 98 16.16 -4.22 15.85
C HIS A 98 16.67 -5.31 16.79
N LEU A 99 16.93 -6.51 16.27
CA LEU A 99 17.58 -7.60 17.00
C LEU A 99 18.96 -7.21 17.55
N GLN A 100 19.80 -6.52 16.76
CA GLN A 100 21.06 -5.96 17.28
C GLN A 100 20.83 -4.97 18.42
N LYS A 101 19.76 -4.17 18.36
CA LYS A 101 19.47 -3.19 19.41
C LYS A 101 18.98 -3.86 20.71
N VAL A 102 18.22 -4.94 20.62
CA VAL A 102 17.78 -5.73 21.78
C VAL A 102 18.95 -6.51 22.39
N HIS A 103 19.82 -7.10 21.57
CA HIS A 103 21.03 -7.78 22.05
C HIS A 103 21.93 -6.81 22.82
N ASN A 104 22.20 -5.63 22.27
CA ASN A 104 23.04 -4.63 22.92
C ASN A 104 22.46 -4.05 24.23
N LEU A 105 21.14 -4.17 24.46
CA LEU A 105 20.49 -3.74 25.72
C LEU A 105 20.54 -4.81 26.82
N LEU A 106 20.92 -6.05 26.48
CA LEU A 106 21.10 -7.15 27.43
C LEU A 106 22.58 -7.35 27.82
N ASP A 107 23.48 -6.67 27.10
CA ASP A 107 24.93 -6.69 27.33
C ASP A 107 25.44 -5.49 28.17
N GLU A 108 24.54 -4.65 28.70
CA GLU A 108 24.79 -3.59 29.71
C GLU A 108 24.09 -3.94 31.04
#